data_AF-A0A5C7GSA4-F1
#
_entry.id   AF-A0A5C7GSA4-F1
#
_cell.length_a   1.000
_cell.length_b   1.000
_cell.length_c   1.000
_cell.angle_alpha   90.00
_cell.angle_beta   90.00
_cell.angle_gamma   90.00
#
_symmetry.space_group_name_H-M   'P 1'
#
loop_
_entity.id
_entity.type
_entity.pdbx_description
1 polymer ?
#
loop_
_entity_poly.entity_id
_entity_poly.type
_entity_poly.pdbx_seq_one_letter_code
_entity_poly.pdbx_strand_id
1 'polypeptide(L)'
;MLVHLKEIYLFCMDWNYQDREVIKFLLENSKVLERFSFHTCEIIGDEEVMQDEILNFPRASPICEIEFFDYDCKEKLRSEFHEYR
;
A
#
# COMPACT_ATOMS: atom_id res chain seq x y z
N MET A 1 -2.29 18.25 2.21
CA MET A 1 -0.91 18.23 1.69
C MET A 1 -0.98 17.47 0.37
N LEU A 2 -0.65 18.09 -0.76
CA LEU A 2 -0.71 17.40 -2.06
C LEU A 2 0.55 16.56 -2.23
N VAL A 3 0.37 15.25 -2.37
CA VAL A 3 1.47 14.32 -2.56
C VAL A 3 1.58 14.06 -4.06
N HIS A 4 2.71 14.44 -4.67
CA HIS A 4 2.98 14.26 -6.11
C HIS A 4 3.68 12.92 -6.39
N LEU A 5 3.35 11.89 -5.63
CA LEU A 5 3.91 10.55 -5.82
C LEU A 5 3.11 9.81 -6.88
N LYS A 6 3.83 9.24 -7.86
CA LYS A 6 3.25 8.36 -8.90
C LYS A 6 3.14 6.91 -8.45
N GLU A 7 4.06 6.48 -7.59
CA GLU A 7 4.12 5.12 -7.09
C GLU A 7 4.38 5.15 -5.59
N ILE A 8 3.67 4.31 -4.85
CA ILE A 8 3.85 4.15 -3.41
C ILE A 8 3.97 2.65 -3.12
N TYR A 9 4.98 2.29 -2.34
CA TYR A 9 5.23 0.94 -1.88
C TYR A 9 5.30 0.94 -0.35
N LEU A 10 4.35 0.29 0.31
CA LEU A 10 4.31 0.14 1.75
C LEU A 10 4.63 -1.31 2.14
N PHE A 11 5.56 -1.49 3.07
CA PHE A 11 5.98 -2.81 3.53
C PHE A 11 5.85 -2.91 5.04
N CYS A 12 5.56 -4.11 5.53
CA CYS A 12 5.39 -4.39 6.96
C CYS A 12 4.36 -3.51 7.65
N MET A 13 3.20 -3.36 7.01
CA MET A 13 2.04 -2.78 7.68
C MET A 13 1.48 -3.81 8.66
N ASP A 14 1.19 -3.40 9.89
CA ASP A 14 0.57 -4.24 10.94
C ASP A 14 -0.96 -4.22 10.85
N TRP A 15 -1.50 -3.49 9.85
CA TRP A 15 -2.93 -3.33 9.59
C TRP A 15 -3.74 -2.79 10.79
N ASN A 16 -3.06 -2.06 11.68
CA ASN A 16 -3.70 -1.37 12.80
C ASN A 16 -4.45 -0.10 12.33
N TYR A 17 -5.16 0.56 13.25
CA TYR A 17 -5.92 1.77 12.92
C TYR A 17 -5.06 2.89 12.30
N GLN A 18 -3.83 3.07 12.79
CA GLN A 18 -2.94 4.13 12.31
C GLN A 18 -2.47 3.85 10.88
N ASP A 19 -2.13 2.60 10.59
CA ASP A 19 -1.73 2.14 9.26
C ASP A 19 -2.85 2.35 8.23
N ARG A 20 -4.09 2.04 8.62
CA ARG A 20 -5.28 2.26 7.79
C ARG A 20 -5.48 3.73 7.46
N GLU A 21 -5.39 4.60 8.46
CA GLU A 21 -5.51 6.05 8.25
C GLU A 21 -4.41 6.61 7.35
N VAL A 22 -3.18 6.07 7.44
CA VAL A 22 -2.08 6.43 6.53
C VAL A 22 -2.39 6.01 5.10
N ILE A 23 -2.80 4.76 4.89
CA ILE A 23 -3.16 4.23 3.56
C ILE A 23 -4.27 5.07 2.94
N LYS A 24 -5.34 5.31 3.70
CA LYS A 24 -6.47 6.15 3.28
C LYS A 24 -6.00 7.56 2.93
N PHE A 25 -5.21 8.20 3.79
CA PHE A 25 -4.70 9.55 3.54
C PHE A 25 -3.87 9.61 2.25
N LEU A 26 -3.02 8.62 1.99
CA LEU A 26 -2.20 8.56 0.78
C LEU A 26 -3.05 8.41 -0.48
N LEU A 27 -4.04 7.51 -0.48
CA LEU A 27 -4.96 7.32 -1.60
C LEU A 27 -5.83 8.56 -1.86
N GLU A 28 -6.29 9.23 -0.81
CA GLU A 28 -7.15 10.42 -0.88
C GLU A 28 -6.40 11.68 -1.35
N ASN A 29 -5.08 11.75 -1.18
CA ASN A 29 -4.32 12.98 -1.44
C ASN A 29 -3.37 12.89 -2.64
N SER A 30 -3.20 11.70 -3.23
CA SER A 30 -2.26 11.48 -4.34
C SER A 30 -2.96 11.49 -5.69
N LYS A 31 -3.14 12.68 -6.27
CA LYS A 31 -3.89 12.89 -7.54
C LYS A 31 -3.24 12.28 -8.78
N VAL A 32 -1.94 12.05 -8.74
CA VAL A 32 -1.14 11.52 -9.86
C VAL A 32 -0.65 10.10 -9.59
N LEU A 33 -1.21 9.44 -8.59
CA LEU A 33 -0.83 8.08 -8.21
C LEU A 33 -1.28 7.10 -9.29
N GLU A 34 -0.33 6.41 -9.88
CA GLU A 34 -0.52 5.39 -10.91
C GLU A 34 -0.52 3.99 -10.25
N ARG A 35 0.35 3.77 -9.24
CA ARG A 35 0.46 2.48 -8.54
C ARG A 35 0.52 2.63 -7.03
N PHE A 36 -0.25 1.82 -6.32
CA PHE A 36 -0.21 1.69 -4.88
C PHE A 36 -0.03 0.23 -4.50
N SER A 37 1.13 -0.09 -3.95
CA SER A 37 1.48 -1.44 -3.55
C SER A 37 1.59 -1.48 -2.04
N PHE A 38 0.97 -2.47 -1.40
CA PHE A 38 1.21 -2.68 0.01
C PHE A 38 1.37 -4.15 0.36
N HIS A 39 2.06 -4.33 1.48
CA HIS A 39 2.38 -5.61 2.05
C HIS A 39 2.23 -5.55 3.57
N THR A 40 1.67 -6.61 4.15
CA THR A 40 1.45 -6.75 5.59
C THR A 40 2.37 -7.80 6.18
N CYS A 41 3.00 -7.46 7.30
CA CYS A 41 4.06 -8.28 7.88
C CYS A 41 3.47 -9.57 8.51
N GLU A 42 2.24 -9.52 9.04
CA GLU A 42 1.46 -10.65 9.56
C GLU A 42 -0.04 -10.34 9.48
N ILE A 43 -0.82 -11.04 8.64
CA ILE A 43 -2.28 -10.85 8.61
C ILE A 43 -2.88 -11.60 9.81
N ILE A 44 -3.03 -10.91 10.94
CA ILE A 44 -3.83 -11.41 12.08
C ILE A 44 -5.31 -11.15 11.74
N GLY A 45 -5.86 -11.87 10.75
CA GLY A 45 -7.23 -11.64 10.31
C GLY A 45 -7.55 -12.25 8.94
N ASP A 46 -8.73 -11.89 8.44
CA ASP A 46 -9.16 -12.26 7.10
C ASP A 46 -8.58 -11.25 6.09
N GLU A 47 -7.62 -11.73 5.29
CA GLU A 47 -6.98 -10.95 4.25
C GLU A 47 -8.03 -10.34 3.31
N GLU A 48 -9.06 -11.09 2.92
CA GLU A 48 -10.08 -10.61 1.98
C GLU A 48 -10.82 -9.39 2.53
N VAL A 49 -11.08 -9.35 3.84
CA VAL A 49 -11.76 -8.21 4.49
C VAL A 49 -10.88 -6.96 4.47
N MET A 50 -9.57 -7.12 4.72
CA MET A 50 -8.61 -6.02 4.59
C MET A 50 -8.56 -5.51 3.14
N GLN A 51 -8.45 -6.43 2.18
CA GLN A 51 -8.33 -6.07 0.78
C GLN A 51 -9.56 -5.30 0.30
N ASP A 52 -10.75 -5.78 0.66
CA ASP A 52 -12.02 -5.11 0.35
C ASP A 52 -12.09 -3.71 0.99
N GLU A 53 -11.66 -3.56 2.24
CA GLU A 53 -11.63 -2.26 2.92
C GLU A 53 -10.77 -1.24 2.15
N ILE A 54 -9.58 -1.64 1.70
CA ILE A 54 -8.65 -0.77 0.95
C ILE A 54 -9.21 -0.40 -0.42
N LEU A 55 -9.79 -1.37 -1.14
CA LEU A 55 -10.38 -1.13 -2.46
C LEU A 55 -11.53 -0.11 -2.39
N ASN A 56 -12.21 -0.03 -1.24
CA ASN A 56 -13.30 0.89 -0.96
C ASN A 56 -12.86 2.26 -0.41
N PHE A 57 -11.57 2.48 -0.14
CA PHE A 57 -11.10 3.81 0.27
C PHE A 57 -11.26 4.84 -0.86
N PRO A 58 -11.59 6.11 -0.52
CA PRO A 58 -11.67 7.16 -1.53
C PRO A 58 -10.31 7.40 -2.18
N ARG A 59 -10.31 7.53 -3.51
CA ARG A 59 -9.10 7.72 -4.32
C ARG A 59 -9.15 9.04 -5.04
N ALA A 60 -8.10 9.84 -4.91
CA ALA A 60 -7.95 11.06 -5.70
C ALA A 60 -7.51 10.79 -7.14
N SER A 61 -6.79 9.69 -7.37
CA SER A 61 -6.37 9.26 -8.71
C SER A 61 -7.32 8.18 -9.25
N PRO A 62 -8.00 8.41 -10.38
CA PRO A 62 -8.89 7.44 -11.01
C PRO A 62 -8.13 6.31 -11.74
N ILE A 63 -6.83 6.49 -11.99
CA ILE A 63 -5.98 5.53 -12.70
C ILE A 63 -5.13 4.68 -11.75
N CYS A 64 -5.24 4.90 -10.43
CA CYS A 64 -4.44 4.18 -9.44
C CYS A 64 -4.83 2.70 -9.40
N GLU A 65 -3.88 1.85 -9.74
CA GLU A 65 -3.93 0.41 -9.54
C GLU A 65 -3.46 0.06 -8.12
N ILE A 66 -4.15 -0.86 -7.45
CA ILE A 66 -3.81 -1.32 -6.11
C ILE A 66 -3.31 -2.76 -6.21
N GLU A 67 -2.07 -2.98 -5.78
CA GLU A 67 -1.41 -4.29 -5.79
C GLU A 67 -1.19 -4.78 -4.36
N PHE A 68 -1.64 -6.00 -4.10
CA PHE A 68 -1.51 -6.69 -2.83
C PHE A 68 -0.40 -7.73 -2.97
N PHE A 69 0.62 -7.65 -2.11
CA PHE A 69 1.69 -8.62 -2.12
C PHE A 69 1.70 -9.49 -0.87
N ASP A 70 1.88 -10.78 -1.06
CA ASP A 70 2.14 -11.75 0.00
C ASP A 70 3.64 -12.10 -0.02
N TYR A 71 4.42 -11.39 0.81
CA TYR A 71 5.86 -11.64 0.98
C TYR A 71 6.12 -12.15 2.39
N ASP A 72 6.86 -13.25 2.51
CA ASP A 72 7.47 -13.58 3.80
C ASP A 72 8.56 -12.52 4.07
N CYS A 73 8.32 -11.65 5.05
CA CYS A 73 9.09 -10.43 5.32
C CYS A 73 10.56 -10.65 5.72
N LYS A 74 11.06 -11.88 5.63
CA LYS A 74 12.36 -12.25 6.17
C LYS A 74 13.51 -12.17 5.18
N GLU A 75 13.32 -12.30 3.87
CA GLU A 75 14.47 -12.49 2.98
C GLU A 75 14.63 -11.56 1.76
N LYS A 76 13.57 -10.91 1.23
CA LYS A 76 13.65 -10.35 -0.14
C LYS A 76 13.75 -8.83 -0.29
N LEU A 77 13.43 -8.04 0.74
CA LEU A 77 13.52 -6.57 0.70
C LEU A 77 14.94 -6.06 0.37
N ARG A 78 15.98 -6.86 0.63
CA ARG A 78 17.37 -6.53 0.26
C ARG A 78 17.69 -6.67 -1.21
N SER A 79 16.97 -7.50 -1.97
CA SER A 79 17.37 -7.83 -3.35
C SER A 79 16.71 -6.96 -4.42
N GLU A 80 15.45 -6.57 -4.25
CA GLU A 80 14.70 -5.86 -5.31
C GLU A 80 14.98 -4.35 -5.33
N PHE A 81 15.32 -3.72 -4.20
CA PHE A 81 15.70 -2.29 -4.16
C PHE A 81 17.12 -2.00 -4.68
N HIS A 82 17.95 -3.02 -4.93
CA HIS A 82 19.25 -2.81 -5.56
C HIS A 82 19.16 -2.63 -7.08
N GLU A 83 18.04 -2.99 -7.73
CA GLU A 83 17.88 -2.82 -9.18
C GLU A 83 17.38 -1.41 -9.58
N TYR A 84 16.85 -0.63 -8.63
CA TYR A 84 16.29 0.71 -8.88
C TYR A 84 17.22 1.87 -8.44
N ARG A 85 18.52 1.61 -8.29
CA ARG A 85 19.52 2.60 -7.80
C ARG A 85 20.51 3.05 -8.87
#